data_AF-A0A3N5N8Y7-F1
#
_entry.id   AF-A0A3N5N8Y7-F1
#
_cell.length_a   1.000
_cell.length_b   1.000
_cell.length_c   1.000
_cell.angle_alpha   90.00
_cell.angle_beta   90.00
_cell.angle_gamma   90.00
#
_symmetry.space_group_name_H-M   'P 1'
#
loop_
_entity.id
_entity.type
_entity.pdbx_description
1 polymer ?
#
loop_
_entity_poly.entity_id
_entity_poly.type
_entity_poly.pdbx_seq_one_letter_code
_entity_poly.pdbx_strand_id
1 'polypeptide(L)'
;MLTGKVKSVVEHQYEATLEDGRWVAGDPSFIGHWVMNYDRDGNYMESVALNYQGDTAGHSVVERKDGKIVEEEFHSVHLKRTTRTILEWVSDEQANFEIWEGEVLHYEGANFYDSRGRILRQIRHANGQEITNHYKYEKDLLVENYHEDLDGNRTFTQQYEYQDFDRKGNWTTRLIYAGGEKITPDLVVKREIEYY
;
A
#
# COMPACT_ATOMS: atom_id res chain seq x y z
N MET A 1 -0.34 9.13 -7.35
CA MET A 1 -1.57 9.94 -7.24
C MET A 1 -2.51 9.49 -8.35
N LEU A 2 -3.81 9.31 -8.09
CA LEU A 2 -4.76 8.87 -9.12
C LEU A 2 -5.22 10.08 -9.96
N THR A 3 -5.34 9.89 -11.27
CA THR A 3 -5.76 10.93 -12.20
C THR A 3 -7.28 10.89 -12.42
N GLY A 4 -7.95 12.02 -12.20
CA GLY A 4 -9.41 12.15 -12.31
C GLY A 4 -10.14 11.89 -10.99
N LYS A 5 -11.47 12.11 -10.99
CA LYS A 5 -12.33 11.88 -9.83
C LYS A 5 -12.61 10.40 -9.68
N VAL A 6 -11.72 9.68 -9.01
CA VAL A 6 -11.87 8.26 -8.70
C VAL A 6 -12.85 8.11 -7.54
N LYS A 7 -13.76 7.14 -7.67
CA LYS A 7 -14.71 6.73 -6.64
C LYS A 7 -14.19 5.52 -5.88
N SER A 8 -13.68 4.52 -6.61
CA SER A 8 -13.12 3.31 -6.02
C SER A 8 -12.02 2.72 -6.90
N VAL A 9 -11.12 1.98 -6.25
CA VAL A 9 -10.13 1.12 -6.91
C VAL A 9 -10.26 -0.28 -6.31
N VAL A 10 -10.41 -1.29 -7.16
CA VAL A 10 -10.32 -2.70 -6.77
C VAL A 10 -9.00 -3.25 -7.30
N GLU A 11 -8.12 -3.67 -6.40
CA GLU A 11 -6.91 -4.41 -6.74
C GLU A 11 -7.16 -5.90 -6.61
N HIS A 12 -6.81 -6.67 -7.62
CA HIS A 12 -6.82 -8.12 -7.61
C HIS A 12 -5.38 -8.62 -7.74
N GLN A 13 -4.96 -9.53 -6.86
CA GLN A 13 -3.60 -10.09 -6.90
C GLN A 13 -3.65 -11.54 -7.37
N TYR A 14 -2.76 -11.88 -8.28
CA TYR A 14 -2.63 -13.21 -8.89
C TYR A 14 -1.18 -13.64 -8.85
N GLU A 15 -0.95 -14.95 -8.78
CA GLU A 15 0.35 -15.52 -9.11
C GLU A 15 0.71 -15.18 -10.56
N ALA A 16 1.98 -14.89 -10.82
CA ALA A 16 2.42 -14.60 -12.18
C ALA A 16 2.64 -15.88 -12.99
N THR A 17 2.05 -15.95 -14.17
CA THR A 17 2.22 -17.05 -15.13
C THR A 17 2.81 -16.52 -16.42
N LEU A 18 3.74 -17.26 -17.03
CA LEU A 18 4.35 -16.89 -18.31
C LEU A 18 3.55 -17.53 -19.46
N GLU A 19 2.89 -16.71 -20.27
CA GLU A 19 2.15 -17.12 -21.46
C GLU A 19 2.63 -16.32 -22.67
N ASP A 20 2.98 -17.02 -23.77
CA ASP A 20 3.44 -16.39 -25.02
C ASP A 20 4.56 -15.33 -24.83
N GLY A 21 5.46 -15.59 -23.88
CA GLY A 21 6.58 -14.70 -23.56
C GLY A 21 6.19 -13.45 -22.77
N ARG A 22 4.99 -13.41 -22.19
CA ARG A 22 4.50 -12.32 -21.34
C ARG A 22 4.02 -12.85 -20.00
N TRP A 23 4.30 -12.09 -18.95
CA TRP A 23 3.74 -12.34 -17.63
C TRP A 23 2.28 -11.91 -17.60
N VAL A 24 1.41 -12.83 -17.24
CA VAL A 24 -0.04 -12.63 -17.14
C VAL A 24 -0.54 -13.10 -15.78
N ALA A 25 -1.76 -12.70 -15.42
CA ALA A 25 -2.42 -13.15 -14.21
C ALA A 25 -2.79 -14.64 -14.31
N GLY A 26 -2.23 -15.46 -13.44
CA GLY A 26 -2.59 -16.85 -13.25
C GLY A 26 -3.64 -17.03 -12.16
N ASP A 27 -3.39 -17.95 -11.23
CA ASP A 27 -4.30 -18.24 -10.12
C ASP A 27 -4.39 -17.07 -9.13
N PRO A 28 -5.57 -16.81 -8.52
CA PRO A 28 -5.71 -15.80 -7.48
C PRO A 28 -4.75 -16.06 -6.31
N SER A 29 -4.05 -15.00 -5.89
CA SER A 29 -3.17 -15.10 -4.72
C SER A 29 -4.00 -15.27 -3.44
N PHE A 30 -3.37 -15.74 -2.36
CA PHE A 30 -4.02 -15.86 -1.05
C PHE A 30 -4.66 -14.55 -0.59
N ILE A 31 -4.00 -13.41 -0.87
CA ILE A 31 -4.58 -12.08 -0.72
C ILE A 31 -5.41 -11.83 -1.98
N GLY A 32 -6.73 -12.00 -1.87
CA GLY A 32 -7.60 -11.94 -3.04
C GLY A 32 -7.68 -10.52 -3.59
N HIS A 33 -8.34 -9.64 -2.85
CA HIS A 33 -8.73 -8.33 -3.35
C HIS A 33 -8.58 -7.23 -2.31
N TRP A 34 -8.30 -6.02 -2.78
CA TRP A 34 -8.33 -4.82 -1.96
C TRP A 34 -9.20 -3.76 -2.63
N VAL A 35 -10.27 -3.36 -1.96
CA VAL A 35 -11.13 -2.26 -2.38
C VAL A 35 -10.72 -1.01 -1.61
N MET A 36 -10.45 0.08 -2.31
CA MET A 36 -10.18 1.40 -1.72
C MET A 36 -11.24 2.38 -2.21
N ASN A 37 -11.87 3.10 -1.28
CA ASN A 37 -12.92 4.07 -1.58
C ASN A 37 -12.44 5.51 -1.35
N TYR A 38 -12.92 6.41 -2.19
CA TYR A 38 -12.54 7.81 -2.20
C TYR A 38 -13.77 8.72 -2.21
N ASP A 39 -13.70 9.84 -1.50
CA ASP A 39 -14.71 10.88 -1.59
C ASP A 39 -14.65 11.64 -2.94
N ARG A 40 -15.56 12.58 -3.14
CA ARG A 40 -15.63 13.38 -4.38
C ARG A 40 -14.46 14.34 -4.59
N ASP A 41 -13.70 14.61 -3.53
CA ASP A 41 -12.52 15.45 -3.52
C ASP A 41 -11.24 14.61 -3.76
N GLY A 42 -11.38 13.29 -3.83
CA GLY A 42 -10.29 12.35 -4.08
C GLY A 42 -9.56 11.89 -2.82
N ASN A 43 -10.11 12.16 -1.63
CA ASN A 43 -9.53 11.70 -0.38
C ASN A 43 -9.89 10.24 -0.12
N TYR A 44 -8.87 9.46 0.23
CA TYR A 44 -9.07 8.09 0.74
C TYR A 44 -9.93 8.12 2.01
N MET A 45 -10.96 7.28 2.04
CA MET A 45 -11.94 7.18 3.13
C MET A 45 -11.83 5.86 3.92
N GLU A 46 -11.69 4.75 3.21
CA GLU A 46 -11.74 3.42 3.79
C GLU A 46 -11.17 2.40 2.80
N SER A 47 -10.84 1.23 3.33
CA SER A 47 -10.53 0.08 2.50
C SER A 47 -11.16 -1.19 3.02
N VAL A 48 -11.36 -2.15 2.12
CA VAL A 48 -11.84 -3.50 2.44
C VAL A 48 -10.89 -4.51 1.81
N ALA A 49 -10.31 -5.37 2.64
CA ALA A 49 -9.54 -6.52 2.19
C ALA A 49 -10.47 -7.72 2.09
N LEU A 50 -10.49 -8.37 0.93
CA LEU A 50 -11.26 -9.59 0.66
C LEU A 50 -10.31 -10.76 0.38
N ASN A 51 -10.69 -11.97 0.78
CA ASN A 51 -10.04 -13.18 0.29
C ASN A 51 -10.42 -13.42 -1.19
N TYR A 52 -9.81 -14.42 -1.82
CA TYR A 52 -10.09 -14.75 -3.24
C TYR A 52 -11.51 -15.27 -3.50
N GLN A 53 -12.25 -15.63 -2.45
CA GLN A 53 -13.66 -16.06 -2.52
C GLN A 53 -14.63 -14.86 -2.41
N GLY A 54 -14.10 -13.66 -2.14
CA GLY A 54 -14.87 -12.45 -1.93
C GLY A 54 -15.32 -12.22 -0.49
N ASP A 55 -14.92 -13.06 0.47
CA ASP A 55 -15.24 -12.83 1.89
C ASP A 55 -14.35 -11.76 2.49
N THR A 56 -14.92 -10.93 3.36
CA THR A 56 -14.18 -9.90 4.08
C THR A 56 -13.12 -10.50 5.01
N ALA A 57 -11.85 -10.20 4.73
CA ALA A 57 -10.70 -10.51 5.57
C ALA A 57 -10.40 -9.38 6.57
N GLY A 58 -10.70 -8.14 6.19
CA GLY A 58 -10.60 -6.97 7.05
C GLY A 58 -11.09 -5.70 6.38
N HIS A 59 -11.19 -4.62 7.15
CA HIS A 59 -11.49 -3.30 6.61
C HIS A 59 -10.80 -2.23 7.46
N SER A 60 -10.54 -1.07 6.87
CA SER A 60 -10.10 0.11 7.59
C SER A 60 -10.95 1.33 7.30
N VAL A 61 -11.04 2.22 8.28
CA VAL A 61 -11.68 3.54 8.18
C VAL A 61 -10.70 4.60 8.65
N VAL A 62 -10.74 5.78 8.04
CA VAL A 62 -9.86 6.89 8.43
C VAL A 62 -10.61 8.07 9.04
N GLU A 63 -10.01 8.68 10.06
CA GLU A 63 -10.39 10.00 10.57
C GLU A 63 -9.46 11.06 9.99
N ARG A 64 -10.05 12.22 9.63
CA ARG A 64 -9.29 13.37 9.13
C ARG A 64 -9.53 14.63 9.96
N LYS A 65 -8.46 15.42 10.11
CA LYS A 65 -8.51 16.80 10.61
C LYS A 65 -7.70 17.67 9.65
N ASP A 66 -8.28 18.80 9.24
CA ASP A 66 -7.67 19.76 8.31
C ASP A 66 -7.14 19.10 7.01
N GLY A 67 -7.89 18.13 6.49
CA GLY A 67 -7.56 17.39 5.26
C GLY A 67 -6.50 16.28 5.44
N LYS A 68 -5.87 16.17 6.61
CA LYS A 68 -4.85 15.15 6.91
C LYS A 68 -5.47 13.96 7.65
N ILE A 69 -4.97 12.75 7.39
CA ILE A 69 -5.36 11.56 8.16
C ILE A 69 -4.72 11.66 9.54
N VAL A 70 -5.51 11.62 10.61
CA VAL A 70 -4.99 11.62 11.99
C VAL A 70 -5.16 10.27 12.67
N GLU A 71 -6.04 9.42 12.13
CA GLU A 71 -6.24 8.07 12.63
C GLU A 71 -6.69 7.14 11.50
N GLU A 72 -6.20 5.90 11.51
CA GLU A 72 -6.76 4.79 10.72
C GLU A 72 -7.03 3.61 11.67
N GLU A 73 -8.28 3.17 11.73
CA GLU A 73 -8.65 1.96 12.44
C GLU A 73 -8.76 0.82 11.44
N PHE A 74 -8.08 -0.30 11.70
CA PHE A 74 -8.14 -1.52 10.88
C PHE A 74 -8.70 -2.68 11.69
N HIS A 75 -9.76 -3.28 11.19
CA HIS A 75 -10.41 -4.45 11.76
C HIS A 75 -10.08 -5.70 10.94
N SER A 76 -9.31 -6.62 11.53
CA SER A 76 -9.09 -7.94 10.95
C SER A 76 -10.22 -8.89 11.35
N VAL A 77 -10.98 -9.37 10.36
CA VAL A 77 -12.01 -10.40 10.58
C VAL A 77 -11.36 -11.73 10.94
N HIS A 78 -10.27 -12.08 10.26
CA HIS A 78 -9.56 -13.34 10.45
C HIS A 78 -8.94 -13.44 11.85
N LEU A 79 -8.22 -12.40 12.28
CA LEU A 79 -7.55 -12.38 13.59
C LEU A 79 -8.49 -11.98 14.73
N LYS A 80 -9.68 -11.45 14.40
CA LYS A 80 -10.63 -10.85 15.37
C LYS A 80 -9.95 -9.77 16.22
N ARG A 81 -9.19 -8.91 15.55
CA ARG A 81 -8.38 -7.84 16.16
C ARG A 81 -8.67 -6.52 15.49
N THR A 82 -8.55 -5.46 16.28
CA THR A 82 -8.62 -4.08 15.80
C THR A 82 -7.31 -3.39 16.17
N THR A 83 -6.66 -2.80 15.19
CA THR A 83 -5.49 -1.95 15.40
C THR A 83 -5.81 -0.52 15.02
N ARG A 84 -5.29 0.44 15.78
CA ARG A 84 -5.44 1.88 15.52
C ARG A 84 -4.07 2.46 15.19
N THR A 85 -3.94 3.09 14.04
CA THR A 85 -2.77 3.87 13.65
C THR A 85 -3.07 5.34 13.91
N ILE A 86 -2.43 5.94 14.90
CA ILE A 86 -2.55 7.37 15.23
C ILE A 86 -1.43 8.10 14.51
N LEU A 87 -1.74 9.21 13.82
CA LEU A 87 -0.76 10.04 13.13
C LEU A 87 -0.72 11.45 13.73
N GLU A 88 0.46 11.86 14.17
CA GLU A 88 0.76 13.23 14.61
C GLU A 88 1.58 13.96 13.54
N TRP A 89 0.96 14.93 12.87
CA TRP A 89 1.61 15.69 11.81
C TRP A 89 2.52 16.77 12.40
N VAL A 90 3.82 16.67 12.08
CA VAL A 90 4.85 17.65 12.47
C VAL A 90 4.99 18.72 11.39
N SER A 91 4.85 18.33 10.12
CA SER A 91 4.86 19.21 8.95
C SER A 91 4.14 18.53 7.78
N ASP A 92 4.01 19.21 6.64
CA ASP A 92 3.47 18.56 5.42
C ASP A 92 4.33 17.39 4.93
N GLU A 93 5.59 17.33 5.34
CA GLU A 93 6.58 16.35 4.91
C GLU A 93 6.84 15.26 5.96
N GLN A 94 6.25 15.37 7.16
CA GLN A 94 6.49 14.42 8.24
C GLN A 94 5.26 14.23 9.15
N ALA A 95 4.93 12.96 9.40
CA ALA A 95 4.01 12.55 10.46
C ALA A 95 4.64 11.45 11.31
N ASN A 96 4.64 11.64 12.63
CA ASN A 96 4.94 10.56 13.55
C ASN A 96 3.70 9.65 13.64
N PHE A 97 3.91 8.36 13.90
CA PHE A 97 2.81 7.43 14.05
C PHE A 97 3.03 6.45 15.19
N GLU A 98 1.91 5.96 15.73
CA GLU A 98 1.84 4.86 16.68
C GLU A 98 0.78 3.86 16.23
N ILE A 99 1.03 2.57 16.42
CA ILE A 99 0.08 1.49 16.11
C ILE A 99 -0.27 0.77 17.41
N TRP A 100 -1.54 0.83 17.78
CA TRP A 100 -2.09 0.31 19.02
C TRP A 100 -3.04 -0.86 18.77
N GLU A 101 -3.06 -1.85 19.66
CA GLU A 101 -4.12 -2.87 19.78
C GLU A 101 -4.70 -2.78 21.19
N GLY A 102 -5.87 -2.15 21.33
CA GLY A 102 -6.38 -1.74 22.64
C GLY A 102 -5.41 -0.75 23.32
N GLU A 103 -4.94 -1.08 24.51
CA GLU A 103 -3.98 -0.28 25.28
C GLU A 103 -2.51 -0.69 25.05
N VAL A 104 -2.26 -1.61 24.11
CA VAL A 104 -0.91 -2.13 23.82
C VAL A 104 -0.32 -1.44 22.60
N LEU A 105 0.78 -0.72 22.78
CA LEU A 105 1.59 -0.18 21.69
C LEU A 105 2.39 -1.30 21.03
N HIS A 106 2.20 -1.50 19.72
CA HIS A 106 2.94 -2.48 18.93
C HIS A 106 4.11 -1.86 18.18
N TYR A 107 3.90 -0.68 17.61
CA TYR A 107 4.88 -0.01 16.75
C TYR A 107 4.77 1.49 16.90
N GLU A 108 5.90 2.17 16.77
CA GLU A 108 5.95 3.62 16.64
C GLU A 108 6.98 4.02 15.59
N GLY A 109 6.92 5.26 15.12
CA GLY A 109 7.92 5.78 14.20
C GLY A 109 7.49 7.01 13.45
N ALA A 110 8.04 7.21 12.25
CA ALA A 110 7.79 8.38 11.44
C ALA A 110 7.66 8.05 9.95
N ASN A 111 6.68 8.66 9.30
CA ASN A 111 6.53 8.70 7.86
C ASN A 111 7.07 10.04 7.34
N PHE A 112 7.84 9.98 6.26
CA PHE A 112 8.36 11.13 5.52
C PHE A 112 7.75 11.14 4.14
N TYR A 113 7.24 12.30 3.72
CA TYR A 113 6.49 12.49 2.49
C TYR A 113 7.24 13.41 1.53
N ASP A 114 7.02 13.21 0.24
CA ASP A 114 7.40 14.21 -0.76
C ASP A 114 6.36 15.33 -0.88
N SER A 115 6.66 16.33 -1.71
CA SER A 115 5.77 17.47 -1.99
C SER A 115 4.44 17.08 -2.66
N ARG A 116 4.26 15.82 -3.04
CA ARG A 116 3.02 15.26 -3.62
C ARG A 116 2.27 14.39 -2.61
N GLY A 117 2.71 14.33 -1.35
CA GLY A 117 2.10 13.55 -0.28
C GLY A 117 2.36 12.05 -0.37
N ARG A 118 3.39 11.62 -1.12
CA ARG A 118 3.77 10.20 -1.22
C ARG A 118 4.82 9.88 -0.17
N ILE A 119 4.68 8.75 0.52
CA ILE A 119 5.68 8.27 1.47
C ILE A 119 6.98 8.00 0.70
N LEU A 120 8.07 8.66 1.09
CA LEU A 120 9.44 8.42 0.61
C LEU A 120 10.20 7.48 1.54
N ARG A 121 9.93 7.60 2.85
CA ARG A 121 10.59 6.85 3.89
C ARG A 121 9.65 6.63 5.06
N GLN A 122 9.68 5.44 5.64
CA GLN A 122 9.04 5.14 6.92
C GLN A 122 10.09 4.54 7.84
N ILE A 123 10.29 5.14 9.00
CA ILE A 123 11.09 4.57 10.08
C ILE A 123 10.12 3.91 11.05
N ARG A 124 10.38 2.67 11.42
CA ARG A 124 9.57 1.93 12.40
C ARG A 124 10.46 1.38 13.50
N HIS A 125 10.08 1.63 14.74
CA HIS A 125 10.65 1.02 15.93
C HIS A 125 9.72 -0.08 16.41
N ALA A 126 10.27 -1.29 16.56
CA ALA A 126 9.55 -2.48 17.00
C ALA A 126 10.48 -3.39 17.79
N ASN A 127 10.12 -3.76 19.03
CA ASN A 127 10.87 -4.73 19.83
C ASN A 127 12.39 -4.43 19.95
N GLY A 128 12.77 -3.14 20.03
CA GLY A 128 14.18 -2.72 20.09
C GLY A 128 14.94 -2.79 18.77
N GLN A 129 14.25 -3.07 17.65
CA GLN A 129 14.77 -2.96 16.30
C GLN A 129 14.21 -1.71 15.63
N GLU A 130 15.04 -1.07 14.81
CA GLU A 130 14.62 -0.04 13.89
C GLU A 130 14.73 -0.59 12.47
N ILE A 131 13.67 -0.40 11.68
CA ILE A 131 13.64 -0.75 10.27
C ILE A 131 13.26 0.50 9.51
N THR A 132 14.06 0.85 8.51
CA THR A 132 13.75 1.95 7.59
C THR A 132 13.26 1.38 6.27
N ASN A 133 12.02 1.68 5.92
CA ASN A 133 11.45 1.38 4.61
C ASN A 133 11.63 2.57 3.69
N HIS A 134 12.20 2.34 2.52
CA HIS A 134 12.38 3.36 1.48
C HIS A 134 11.45 3.09 0.31
N TYR A 135 10.94 4.16 -0.29
CA TYR A 135 10.02 4.11 -1.42
C TYR A 135 10.58 4.99 -2.55
N LYS A 136 10.95 4.36 -3.67
CA LYS A 136 11.50 5.05 -4.84
C LYS A 136 10.46 5.16 -5.93
N TYR A 137 10.32 6.37 -6.44
CA TYR A 137 9.36 6.67 -7.50
C TYR A 137 10.07 7.14 -8.76
N GLU A 138 9.60 6.66 -9.91
CA GLU A 138 9.87 7.26 -11.20
C GLU A 138 8.62 7.99 -11.67
N LYS A 139 8.72 9.31 -11.82
CA LYS A 139 7.58 10.20 -12.04
C LYS A 139 6.52 10.00 -10.94
N ASP A 140 5.44 9.29 -11.24
CA ASP A 140 4.28 9.04 -10.38
C ASP A 140 4.16 7.60 -9.87
N LEU A 141 5.07 6.73 -10.30
CA LEU A 141 4.97 5.30 -10.12
C LEU A 141 6.02 4.82 -9.12
N LEU A 142 5.60 4.08 -8.09
CA LEU A 142 6.50 3.40 -7.17
C LEU A 142 7.22 2.30 -7.95
N VAL A 143 8.54 2.38 -8.09
CA VAL A 143 9.33 1.41 -8.88
C VAL A 143 10.13 0.44 -8.00
N GLU A 144 10.41 0.83 -6.76
CA GLU A 144 11.10 -0.01 -5.79
C GLU A 144 10.68 0.40 -4.36
N ASN A 145 10.52 -0.59 -3.48
CA ASN A 145 10.63 -0.38 -2.05
C ASN A 145 11.63 -1.37 -1.44
N TYR A 146 12.36 -0.93 -0.42
CA TYR A 146 13.32 -1.79 0.28
C TYR A 146 13.38 -1.46 1.76
N HIS A 147 13.75 -2.46 2.56
CA HIS A 147 13.98 -2.32 3.99
C HIS A 147 15.48 -2.23 4.24
N GLU A 148 15.88 -1.28 5.08
CA GLU A 148 17.24 -1.05 5.55
C GLU A 148 17.28 -1.28 7.06
N ASP A 149 18.22 -2.10 7.52
CA ASP A 149 18.50 -2.27 8.95
C ASP A 149 19.41 -1.16 9.49
N LEU A 150 19.69 -1.19 10.80
CA LEU A 150 20.53 -0.21 11.49
C LEU A 150 21.98 -0.15 10.97
N ASP A 151 22.46 -1.22 10.34
CA ASP A 151 23.81 -1.29 9.77
C ASP A 151 23.86 -0.79 8.32
N GLY A 152 22.72 -0.35 7.77
CA GLY A 152 22.58 0.11 6.40
C GLY A 152 22.45 -1.03 5.37
N ASN A 153 22.21 -2.27 5.81
CA ASN A 153 22.03 -3.40 4.91
C ASN A 153 20.59 -3.48 4.43
N ARG A 154 20.42 -3.78 3.14
CA ARG A 154 19.10 -4.09 2.59
C ARG A 154 18.68 -5.49 3.00
N THR A 155 17.64 -5.59 3.81
CA THR A 155 17.11 -6.88 4.31
C THR A 155 15.96 -7.41 3.46
N PHE A 156 15.27 -6.52 2.74
CA PHE A 156 14.20 -6.85 1.81
C PHE A 156 14.21 -5.85 0.66
N THR A 157 13.86 -6.29 -0.55
CA THR A 157 13.66 -5.41 -1.71
C THR A 157 12.52 -5.98 -2.54
N GLN A 158 11.68 -5.09 -3.05
CA GLN A 158 10.61 -5.42 -3.97
C GLN A 158 10.58 -4.36 -5.08
N GLN A 159 10.48 -4.83 -6.32
CA GLN A 159 10.48 -4.00 -7.51
C GLN A 159 9.14 -4.09 -8.23
N TYR A 160 8.80 -3.02 -8.94
CA TYR A 160 7.52 -2.88 -9.62
C TYR A 160 7.71 -2.54 -11.10
N GLU A 161 6.89 -3.13 -11.95
CA GLU A 161 6.79 -2.81 -13.37
C GLU A 161 5.32 -2.59 -13.75
N TYR A 162 5.04 -1.59 -14.59
CA TYR A 162 3.69 -1.21 -14.97
C TYR A 162 3.51 -1.48 -16.46
N GLN A 163 2.52 -2.32 -16.80
CA GLN A 163 2.34 -2.79 -18.18
C GLN A 163 1.20 -2.07 -18.90
N ASP A 164 0.10 -1.81 -18.18
CA ASP A 164 -1.12 -1.28 -18.75
C ASP A 164 -1.63 -0.07 -17.98
N PHE A 165 -2.32 0.82 -18.68
CA PHE A 165 -2.92 2.04 -18.16
C PHE A 165 -4.28 2.26 -18.81
N ASP A 166 -5.21 2.86 -18.05
CA ASP A 166 -6.49 3.28 -18.58
C ASP A 166 -6.40 4.61 -19.36
N ARG A 167 -7.53 5.04 -19.91
CA ARG A 167 -7.63 6.30 -20.69
C ARG A 167 -7.29 7.58 -19.91
N LYS A 168 -7.25 7.52 -18.58
CA LYS A 168 -6.89 8.65 -17.70
C LYS A 168 -5.43 8.56 -17.25
N GLY A 169 -4.69 7.55 -17.69
CA GLY A 169 -3.28 7.36 -17.35
C GLY A 169 -3.07 6.74 -15.97
N ASN A 170 -4.10 6.12 -15.38
CA ASN A 170 -3.94 5.32 -14.18
C ASN A 170 -3.55 3.90 -14.57
N TRP A 171 -2.55 3.32 -13.91
CA TRP A 171 -2.12 1.97 -14.23
C TRP A 171 -3.23 0.95 -13.89
N THR A 172 -3.35 -0.07 -14.73
CA THR A 172 -4.32 -1.17 -14.59
C THR A 172 -3.66 -2.53 -14.43
N THR A 173 -2.38 -2.67 -14.80
CA THR A 173 -1.60 -3.90 -14.60
C THR A 173 -0.21 -3.55 -14.05
N ARG A 174 0.17 -4.20 -12.95
CA ARG A 174 1.49 -4.07 -12.33
C ARG A 174 2.07 -5.45 -12.00
N LEU A 175 3.33 -5.66 -12.35
CA LEU A 175 4.12 -6.82 -11.93
C LEU A 175 4.91 -6.47 -10.67
N ILE A 176 5.01 -7.44 -9.76
CA ILE A 176 5.76 -7.32 -8.51
C ILE A 176 6.84 -8.39 -8.49
N TYR A 177 8.08 -7.98 -8.23
CA TYR A 177 9.25 -8.86 -8.15
C TYR A 177 9.84 -8.80 -6.75
N ALA A 178 10.16 -9.95 -6.14
CA ALA A 178 11.00 -9.97 -4.96
C ALA A 178 12.49 -9.92 -5.33
N GLY A 179 13.27 -9.21 -4.53
CA GLY A 179 14.71 -9.04 -4.71
C GLY A 179 15.09 -7.79 -5.49
N GLY A 180 16.40 -7.62 -5.69
CA GLY A 180 16.99 -6.44 -6.34
C GLY A 180 16.99 -6.48 -7.87
N GLU A 181 16.50 -7.57 -8.48
CA GLU A 181 16.49 -7.77 -9.94
C GLU A 181 15.13 -8.27 -10.43
N LYS A 182 14.69 -7.78 -11.59
CA LYS A 182 13.43 -8.18 -12.24
C LYS A 182 13.61 -9.46 -13.06
N ILE A 183 13.77 -10.60 -12.39
CA ILE A 183 13.96 -11.90 -13.07
C ILE A 183 12.60 -12.53 -13.40
N THR A 184 11.86 -12.91 -12.36
CA THR A 184 10.53 -13.51 -12.44
C THR A 184 9.64 -12.74 -11.47
N PRO A 185 8.50 -12.19 -11.92
CA PRO A 185 7.56 -11.56 -11.01
C PRO A 185 6.91 -12.64 -10.14
N ASP A 186 6.70 -12.33 -8.87
CA ASP A 186 5.95 -13.18 -7.96
C ASP A 186 4.44 -13.01 -8.21
N LEU A 187 4.03 -11.76 -8.46
CA LEU A 187 2.62 -11.39 -8.57
C LEU A 187 2.33 -10.53 -9.79
N VAL A 188 1.13 -10.72 -10.34
CA VAL A 188 0.46 -9.76 -11.23
C VAL A 188 -0.69 -9.13 -10.45
N VAL A 189 -0.69 -7.80 -10.37
CA VAL A 189 -1.78 -7.02 -9.78
C VAL A 189 -2.56 -6.33 -10.88
N LYS A 190 -3.87 -6.56 -10.91
CA LYS A 190 -4.80 -5.88 -11.80
C LYS A 190 -5.66 -4.89 -11.03
N ARG A 191 -5.95 -3.75 -11.65
CA ARG A 191 -6.81 -2.70 -11.10
C ARG A 191 -8.05 -2.50 -11.95
N GLU A 192 -9.19 -2.47 -11.27
CA GLU A 192 -10.43 -1.90 -11.78
C GLU A 192 -10.65 -0.55 -11.10
N ILE A 193 -10.98 0.49 -11.87
CA ILE A 193 -11.11 1.86 -11.37
C ILE A 193 -12.48 2.41 -11.76
N GLU A 194 -13.28 2.75 -10.74
CA GLU A 194 -14.55 3.43 -10.93
C GLU A 194 -14.35 4.95 -10.78
N TYR A 195 -14.95 5.73 -11.69
CA TYR A 195 -14.91 7.18 -11.66
C TYR A 195 -16.31 7.75 -11.39
N TYR A 196 -16.38 8.95 -10.82
CA TYR A 196 -17.62 9.73 -10.70
C TYR A 196 -18.12 10.28 -12.04
#